data_AF-A0A963Z2F5-F1
#
_entry.id   AF-A0A963Z2F5-F1
#
_cell.length_a   1.000
_cell.length_b   1.000
_cell.length_c   1.000
_cell.angle_alpha   90.00
_cell.angle_beta   90.00
_cell.angle_gamma   90.00
#
_symmetry.space_group_name_H-M   'P 1'
#
loop_
_entity.id
_entity.type
_entity.pdbx_description
1 polymer ?
#
loop_
_entity_poly.entity_id
_entity_poly.type
_entity_poly.pdbx_seq_one_letter_code
_entity_poly.pdbx_strand_id
1 'polypeptide(L)'
;MSSTQKQKIAFILAATDHGTMILNRLDVQYRDGGLYGVGGEILAFGAFDGGTGARIGQLIQARRKRCGDGVVVIDCGANIGVLTVEWAKMMQGWGSVIAIEAQERIFYALAGNVALNNCFNARVLNVAAGAEEGVIEVALPDYTMPANFGGLELR
;
A
#
# COMPACT_ATOMS: atom_id res chain seq x y z
N MET A 1 -26.15 7.22 -30.40
CA MET A 1 -25.89 5.89 -29.80
C MET A 1 -24.68 6.04 -28.90
N SER A 2 -24.86 5.97 -27.58
CA SER A 2 -23.73 5.95 -26.63
C SER A 2 -23.01 4.62 -26.80
N SER A 3 -21.77 4.64 -27.27
CA SER A 3 -20.94 3.44 -27.31
C SER A 3 -20.66 3.04 -25.86
N THR A 4 -21.19 1.90 -25.41
CA THR A 4 -20.88 1.36 -24.08
C THR A 4 -19.38 1.08 -24.01
N GLN A 5 -18.63 1.96 -23.37
CA GLN A 5 -17.20 1.80 -23.18
C GLN A 5 -16.99 0.55 -22.30
N LYS A 6 -16.33 -0.48 -22.84
CA LYS A 6 -16.04 -1.70 -22.08
C LYS A 6 -15.12 -1.33 -20.91
N GLN A 7 -15.51 -1.71 -19.70
CA GLN A 7 -14.72 -1.45 -18.49
C GLN A 7 -13.41 -2.24 -18.56
N LYS A 8 -12.28 -1.54 -18.40
CA LYS A 8 -10.94 -2.17 -18.34
C LYS A 8 -10.76 -2.88 -17.00
N ILE A 9 -10.03 -3.99 -17.03
CA ILE A 9 -9.56 -4.67 -15.82
C ILE A 9 -8.36 -3.88 -15.29
N ALA A 10 -8.54 -3.23 -14.12
CA ALA A 10 -7.51 -2.44 -13.44
C ALA A 10 -6.87 -3.23 -12.29
N PHE A 11 -7.67 -3.62 -11.31
CA PHE A 11 -7.19 -4.43 -10.18
C PHE A 11 -7.15 -5.91 -10.55
N ILE A 12 -6.04 -6.57 -10.23
CA ILE A 12 -5.79 -7.99 -10.46
C ILE A 12 -5.18 -8.63 -9.22
N LEU A 13 -5.29 -9.96 -9.11
CA LEU A 13 -4.54 -10.74 -8.13
C LEU A 13 -3.23 -11.21 -8.77
N ALA A 14 -2.14 -11.09 -8.03
CA ALA A 14 -0.83 -11.63 -8.40
C ALA A 14 -0.20 -12.38 -7.22
N ALA A 15 0.53 -13.45 -7.51
CA ALA A 15 1.48 -14.03 -6.57
C ALA A 15 2.76 -13.19 -6.63
N THR A 16 3.21 -12.70 -5.47
CA THR A 16 4.34 -11.78 -5.34
C THR A 16 5.24 -12.26 -4.20
N ASP A 17 6.43 -11.69 -4.09
CA ASP A 17 7.34 -12.00 -2.98
C ASP A 17 6.78 -11.54 -1.63
N HIS A 18 5.81 -10.61 -1.64
CA HIS A 18 5.07 -10.13 -0.47
C HIS A 18 3.87 -11.01 -0.11
N GLY A 19 3.61 -12.08 -0.86
CA GLY A 19 2.41 -12.93 -0.79
C GLY A 19 1.42 -12.63 -1.91
N THR A 20 0.21 -13.18 -1.82
CA THR A 20 -0.85 -12.86 -2.78
C THR A 20 -1.31 -11.42 -2.58
N MET A 21 -1.27 -10.61 -3.63
CA MET A 21 -1.67 -9.20 -3.58
C MET A 21 -2.65 -8.84 -4.69
N ILE A 22 -3.63 -8.03 -4.33
CA ILE A 22 -4.45 -7.17 -5.19
C ILE A 22 -3.58 -5.97 -5.58
N LEU A 23 -3.28 -5.86 -6.86
CA LEU A 23 -2.47 -4.80 -7.46
C LEU A 23 -3.29 -4.09 -8.54
N ASN A 24 -3.05 -2.81 -8.77
CA ASN A 24 -3.54 -2.16 -10.00
C ASN A 24 -2.49 -2.31 -11.11
N ARG A 25 -2.82 -3.02 -12.19
CA ARG A 25 -1.90 -3.27 -13.30
C ARG A 25 -1.59 -2.03 -14.15
N LEU A 26 -2.26 -0.92 -13.86
CA LEU A 26 -2.10 0.39 -14.48
C LEU A 26 -1.43 1.39 -13.52
N ASP A 27 -1.01 0.95 -12.34
CA ASP A 27 -0.11 1.73 -11.46
C ASP A 27 1.30 1.72 -12.05
N VAL A 28 1.47 2.40 -13.18
CA VAL A 28 2.70 2.47 -13.95
C VAL A 28 2.80 3.80 -14.67
N GLN A 29 3.90 4.49 -14.46
CA GLN A 29 4.29 5.72 -15.13
C GLN A 29 5.77 5.64 -15.46
N TYR A 30 6.10 5.83 -16.74
CA TYR A 30 7.49 5.94 -17.18
C TYR A 30 7.89 7.41 -17.23
N ARG A 31 8.98 7.76 -16.54
CA ARG A 31 9.51 9.13 -16.52
C ARG A 31 11.03 9.08 -16.38
N ASP A 32 11.75 9.86 -17.18
CA ASP A 32 13.21 9.98 -17.11
C ASP A 32 13.96 8.63 -17.13
N GLY A 33 13.42 7.64 -17.86
CA GLY A 33 13.96 6.29 -17.96
C GLY A 33 13.63 5.35 -16.79
N GLY A 34 12.96 5.84 -15.74
CA GLY A 34 12.51 5.06 -14.59
C GLY A 34 11.05 4.61 -14.71
N LEU A 35 10.73 3.53 -13.99
CA LEU A 35 9.37 3.05 -13.75
C LEU A 35 8.91 3.55 -12.37
N TYR A 36 7.76 4.22 -12.33
CA TYR A 36 7.11 4.66 -11.11
C TYR A 36 5.73 4.03 -11.01
N GLY A 37 5.36 3.58 -9.82
CA GLY A 37 4.09 2.88 -9.58
C GLY A 37 4.37 1.51 -8.99
N VAL A 38 3.81 1.27 -7.81
CA VAL A 38 4.06 0.08 -7.00
C VAL A 38 3.54 -1.16 -7.72
N GLY A 39 2.34 -1.07 -8.31
CA GLY A 39 1.77 -2.18 -9.07
C GLY A 39 2.61 -2.57 -10.29
N GLY A 40 3.13 -1.59 -11.03
CA GLY A 40 4.00 -1.82 -12.19
C GLY A 40 5.33 -2.46 -11.80
N GLU A 41 5.95 -2.01 -10.71
CA GLU A 41 7.22 -2.55 -10.21
C GLU A 41 7.07 -4.00 -9.76
N ILE A 42 6.05 -4.30 -8.94
CA ILE A 42 5.78 -5.66 -8.47
C ILE A 42 5.46 -6.60 -9.64
N LEU A 43 4.70 -6.15 -10.64
CA LEU A 43 4.39 -6.98 -11.81
C LEU A 43 5.61 -7.22 -12.71
N ALA A 44 6.59 -6.33 -12.71
CA ALA A 44 7.82 -6.48 -13.48
C ALA A 44 8.85 -7.38 -12.78
N PHE A 45 8.96 -7.26 -11.45
CA PHE A 45 10.10 -7.82 -10.70
C PHE A 45 9.70 -8.78 -9.56
N GLY A 46 8.41 -8.95 -9.27
CA GLY A 46 7.90 -9.82 -8.21
C GLY A 46 7.84 -9.15 -6.82
N ALA A 47 8.58 -8.06 -6.62
CA ALA A 47 8.68 -7.33 -5.38
C ALA A 47 8.73 -5.81 -5.63
N PHE A 48 8.43 -5.04 -4.58
CA PHE A 48 8.71 -3.62 -4.53
C PHE A 48 10.05 -3.39 -3.81
N ASP A 49 11.04 -2.83 -4.51
CA ASP A 49 12.40 -2.59 -4.01
C ASP A 49 12.59 -1.12 -3.57
N GLY A 50 11.54 -0.47 -3.06
CA GLY A 50 11.58 0.93 -2.64
C GLY A 50 12.55 1.29 -1.50
N GLY A 51 13.56 0.46 -1.22
CA GLY A 51 14.72 0.71 -0.35
C GLY A 51 14.41 0.91 1.14
N THR A 52 13.13 0.97 1.48
CA THR A 52 12.63 1.49 2.77
C THR A 52 12.21 0.35 3.70
N GLY A 53 11.65 -0.75 3.16
CA GLY A 53 11.11 -1.86 3.96
C GLY A 53 12.16 -2.54 4.86
N ALA A 54 13.31 -2.93 4.29
CA ALA A 54 14.36 -3.63 5.03
C ALA A 54 14.99 -2.78 6.13
N ARG A 55 15.18 -1.47 5.88
CA ARG A 55 15.78 -0.53 6.86
C ARG A 55 14.83 -0.28 8.04
N ILE A 56 13.54 -0.08 7.77
CA ILE A 56 12.54 0.10 8.82
C ILE A 56 12.35 -1.19 9.63
N GLY A 57 12.43 -2.36 8.98
CA GLY A 57 12.44 -3.66 9.67
C GLY A 57 13.52 -3.76 10.75
N GLN A 58 14.73 -3.27 10.47
CA GLN A 58 15.81 -3.23 11.47
C GLN A 58 15.48 -2.29 12.64
N LEU A 59 14.85 -1.15 12.38
CA LEU A 59 14.42 -0.20 13.42
C LEU A 59 13.32 -0.81 14.31
N ILE A 60 12.35 -1.48 13.71
CA ILE A 60 11.28 -2.21 14.41
C ILE A 60 11.89 -3.27 15.36
N GLN A 61 12.83 -4.08 14.87
CA GLN A 61 13.52 -5.08 15.69
C GLN A 61 14.36 -4.45 16.81
N ALA A 62 15.08 -3.36 16.52
CA ALA A 62 15.84 -2.63 17.52
C ALA A 62 14.93 -2.03 18.61
N ARG A 63 13.74 -1.53 18.22
CA ARG A 63 12.73 -1.03 19.16
C ARG A 63 12.21 -2.17 20.04
N ARG A 64 11.87 -3.32 19.46
CA ARG A 64 11.48 -4.52 20.20
C ARG A 64 12.54 -4.95 21.21
N LYS A 65 13.81 -5.02 20.79
CA LYS A 65 14.93 -5.41 21.67
C LYS A 65 15.09 -4.49 22.88
N ARG A 66 14.79 -3.19 22.73
CA ARG A 66 14.95 -2.19 23.80
C ARG A 66 13.72 -2.06 24.70
N CYS A 67 12.53 -2.26 24.15
CA CYS A 67 11.27 -1.92 24.82
C CYS A 67 10.34 -3.12 25.05
N GLY A 68 10.70 -4.31 24.54
CA GLY A 68 9.87 -5.51 24.57
C GLY A 68 8.86 -5.58 23.42
N ASP A 69 7.94 -6.52 23.56
CA ASP A 69 6.80 -6.70 22.66
C ASP A 69 5.80 -5.52 22.79
N GLY A 70 4.83 -5.44 21.88
CA GLY A 70 3.84 -4.36 21.82
C GLY A 70 4.26 -3.18 20.95
N VAL A 71 5.23 -3.36 20.04
CA VAL A 71 5.59 -2.33 19.06
C VAL A 71 4.41 -2.07 18.13
N VAL A 72 4.10 -0.79 17.92
CA VAL A 72 3.08 -0.32 16.97
C VAL A 72 3.79 0.48 15.88
N VAL A 73 3.61 0.07 14.62
CA VAL A 73 4.07 0.82 13.45
C VAL A 73 2.89 1.58 12.86
N ILE A 74 3.09 2.86 12.54
CA ILE A 74 2.10 3.67 11.84
C ILE A 74 2.60 3.86 10.41
N ASP A 75 1.88 3.28 9.44
CA ASP A 75 2.16 3.36 8.01
C ASP A 75 1.25 4.43 7.38
N CYS A 76 1.74 5.67 7.31
CA CYS A 76 1.02 6.81 6.76
C CYS A 76 1.23 6.90 5.24
N GLY A 77 0.14 6.79 4.46
CA GLY A 77 0.24 6.66 3.01
C GLY A 77 0.60 5.22 2.61
N ALA A 78 -0.08 4.26 3.24
CA ALA A 78 0.20 2.83 3.12
C ALA A 78 0.04 2.30 1.68
N ASN A 79 -0.62 3.05 0.79
CA ASN A 79 -0.91 2.66 -0.58
C ASN A 79 -1.62 1.30 -0.60
N ILE A 80 -1.28 0.38 -1.50
CA ILE A 80 -1.84 -0.98 -1.56
C ILE A 80 -1.32 -1.90 -0.43
N GLY A 81 -0.52 -1.40 0.51
CA GLY A 81 -0.16 -2.11 1.73
C GLY A 81 1.03 -3.05 1.64
N VAL A 82 1.96 -2.83 0.71
CA VAL A 82 3.19 -3.65 0.62
C VAL A 82 3.92 -3.67 1.97
N LEU A 83 4.28 -2.49 2.50
CA LEU A 83 5.02 -2.39 3.75
C LEU A 83 4.17 -2.78 4.96
N THR A 84 2.89 -2.41 4.96
CA THR A 84 1.93 -2.87 5.97
C THR A 84 1.93 -4.40 6.09
N VAL A 85 1.86 -5.15 4.98
CA VAL A 85 1.85 -6.62 4.98
C VAL A 85 3.20 -7.18 5.47
N GLU A 86 4.32 -6.64 4.97
CA GLU A 86 5.66 -7.06 5.39
C GLU A 86 5.87 -6.90 6.90
N TRP A 87 5.52 -5.73 7.44
CA TRP A 87 5.70 -5.45 8.86
C TRP A 87 4.69 -6.21 9.72
N ALA A 88 3.45 -6.39 9.27
CA ALA A 88 2.47 -7.20 9.98
C ALA A 88 2.94 -8.66 10.11
N LYS A 89 3.42 -9.26 9.01
CA LYS A 89 4.02 -10.61 9.02
C LYS A 89 5.22 -10.70 9.95
N MET A 90 6.14 -9.74 9.86
CA MET A 90 7.32 -9.68 10.73
C MET A 90 6.94 -9.57 12.22
N MET A 91 5.86 -8.84 12.52
CA MET A 91 5.39 -8.55 13.87
C MET A 91 4.35 -9.55 14.41
N GLN A 92 4.10 -10.65 13.71
CA GLN A 92 3.06 -11.59 14.08
C GLN A 92 3.23 -12.12 15.51
N GLY A 93 2.19 -11.91 16.33
CA GLY A 93 2.14 -12.37 17.72
C GLY A 93 2.88 -11.49 18.74
N TRP A 94 3.53 -10.40 18.32
CA TRP A 94 4.30 -9.55 19.25
C TRP A 94 4.21 -8.05 18.97
N GLY A 95 3.68 -7.62 17.82
CA GLY A 95 3.47 -6.22 17.48
C GLY A 95 2.32 -6.04 16.50
N SER A 96 2.07 -4.79 16.09
CA SER A 96 0.92 -4.43 15.24
C SER A 96 1.21 -3.26 14.30
N VAL A 97 0.39 -3.13 13.27
CA VAL A 97 0.47 -2.04 12.28
C VAL A 97 -0.85 -1.27 12.27
N ILE A 98 -0.78 0.06 12.22
CA ILE A 98 -1.89 0.94 11.86
C ILE A 98 -1.56 1.55 10.50
N ALA A 99 -2.31 1.17 9.47
CA ALA A 99 -2.10 1.60 8.10
C ALA A 99 -3.16 2.63 7.70
N ILE A 100 -2.73 3.72 7.09
CA ILE A 100 -3.59 4.85 6.73
C ILE A 100 -3.45 5.10 5.23
N GLU A 101 -4.57 5.07 4.51
CA GLU A 101 -4.62 5.39 3.08
C GLU A 101 -5.86 6.23 2.77
N ALA A 102 -5.65 7.41 2.17
CA ALA A 102 -6.71 8.37 1.89
C ALA A 102 -7.51 7.99 0.64
N GLN A 103 -6.86 7.42 -0.38
CA GLN A 103 -7.50 7.04 -1.63
C GLN A 103 -8.35 5.78 -1.45
N GLU A 104 -9.67 5.92 -1.47
CA GLU A 104 -10.62 4.84 -1.19
C GLU A 104 -10.39 3.57 -2.03
N ARG A 105 -10.12 3.71 -3.35
CA ARG A 105 -9.91 2.56 -4.24
C ARG A 105 -8.60 1.82 -3.94
N ILE A 106 -7.56 2.55 -3.54
CA ILE A 106 -6.29 1.98 -3.10
C ILE A 106 -6.44 1.35 -1.70
N PHE A 107 -7.19 2.00 -0.81
CA PHE A 107 -7.57 1.47 0.50
C PHE A 107 -8.30 0.12 0.39
N TYR A 108 -9.18 -0.07 -0.59
CA TYR A 108 -9.82 -1.38 -0.81
C TYR A 108 -8.81 -2.48 -1.14
N ALA A 109 -7.79 -2.18 -1.96
CA ALA A 109 -6.70 -3.11 -2.24
C ALA A 109 -5.86 -3.37 -0.99
N LEU A 110 -5.50 -2.35 -0.21
CA LEU A 110 -4.84 -2.48 1.08
C LEU A 110 -5.59 -3.40 2.04
N ALA A 111 -6.89 -3.15 2.26
CA ALA A 111 -7.72 -3.96 3.14
C ALA A 111 -7.80 -5.42 2.68
N GLY A 112 -7.97 -5.63 1.37
CA GLY A 112 -7.95 -6.96 0.77
C GLY A 112 -6.58 -7.65 0.91
N ASN A 113 -5.48 -6.91 0.76
CA ASN A 113 -4.12 -7.44 0.90
C ASN A 113 -3.80 -7.86 2.33
N VAL A 114 -4.22 -7.06 3.32
CA VAL A 114 -4.15 -7.43 4.73
C VAL A 114 -4.94 -8.72 5.01
N ALA A 115 -6.15 -8.83 4.48
CA ALA A 115 -7.00 -10.01 4.65
C ALA A 115 -6.40 -11.26 3.99
N LEU A 116 -5.99 -11.18 2.72
CA LEU A 116 -5.41 -12.28 1.95
C LEU A 116 -4.13 -12.84 2.58
N ASN A 117 -3.39 -11.99 3.30
CA ASN A 117 -2.13 -12.37 3.93
C ASN A 117 -2.28 -12.71 5.43
N ASN A 118 -3.50 -12.87 5.93
CA ASN A 118 -3.80 -13.20 7.34
C ASN A 118 -3.12 -12.25 8.36
N CYS A 119 -2.96 -10.98 7.98
CA CYS A 119 -2.29 -9.96 8.78
C CYS A 119 -3.24 -9.36 9.82
N PHE A 120 -3.78 -10.19 10.73
CA PHE A 120 -4.81 -9.78 11.70
C PHE A 120 -4.30 -8.82 12.79
N ASN A 121 -2.98 -8.63 12.87
CA ASN A 121 -2.34 -7.61 13.69
C ASN A 121 -2.22 -6.25 12.98
N ALA A 122 -2.77 -6.10 11.77
CA ALA A 122 -2.88 -4.82 11.07
C ALA A 122 -4.30 -4.25 11.14
N ARG A 123 -4.40 -2.96 11.47
CA ARG A 123 -5.63 -2.17 11.36
C ARG A 123 -5.47 -1.16 10.22
N VAL A 124 -6.40 -1.16 9.28
CA VAL A 124 -6.39 -0.24 8.12
C VAL A 124 -7.45 0.85 8.29
N LEU A 125 -7.15 2.08 7.90
CA LEU A 125 -8.02 3.25 8.03
C LEU A 125 -8.10 4.00 6.70
N ASN A 126 -9.31 4.22 6.19
CA ASN A 126 -9.53 5.09 5.03
C ASN A 126 -9.66 6.55 5.47
N VAL A 127 -8.54 7.18 5.81
CA VAL A 127 -8.45 8.57 6.27
C VAL A 127 -7.19 9.22 5.73
N ALA A 128 -7.14 10.54 5.74
CA ALA A 128 -5.89 11.29 5.56
C ALA A 128 -5.26 11.57 6.93
N ALA A 129 -3.94 11.46 7.02
CA ALA A 129 -3.20 11.87 8.21
C ALA A 129 -2.82 13.36 8.08
N GLY A 130 -3.22 14.18 9.07
CA GLY A 130 -2.99 15.62 9.08
C GLY A 130 -2.76 16.14 10.51
N ALA A 131 -2.44 17.44 10.61
CA ALA A 131 -2.18 18.10 11.89
C ALA A 131 -3.46 18.38 12.70
N GLU A 132 -4.60 18.49 12.03
CA GLU A 132 -5.89 18.83 12.62
C GLU A 132 -6.96 17.85 12.12
N GLU A 133 -8.03 17.70 12.90
CA GLU A 133 -9.21 16.94 12.47
C GLU A 133 -10.00 17.75 11.44
N GLY A 134 -10.41 17.11 10.35
CA GLY A 134 -11.16 17.77 9.29
C GLY A 134 -11.53 16.83 8.15
N VAL A 135 -12.11 17.42 7.11
CA VAL A 135 -12.45 16.73 5.87
C VAL A 135 -11.71 17.43 4.73
N ILE A 136 -11.08 16.64 3.88
CA ILE A 136 -10.44 17.11 2.65
C ILE A 136 -11.06 16.42 1.45
N GLU A 137 -10.98 17.07 0.29
CA GLU A 137 -11.24 16.39 -0.98
C GLU A 137 -10.00 15.62 -1.40
N VAL A 138 -10.15 14.31 -1.60
CA VAL A 138 -9.10 13.45 -2.13
C VAL A 138 -9.32 13.31 -3.63
N ALA A 139 -8.29 13.61 -4.42
CA ALA A 139 -8.38 13.44 -5.88
C ALA A 139 -8.72 11.99 -6.23
N LEU A 140 -9.66 11.82 -7.16
CA LEU A 140 -10.05 10.52 -7.69
C LEU A 140 -9.44 10.34 -9.08
N PRO A 141 -8.21 9.80 -9.19
CA PRO A 141 -7.62 9.51 -10.48
C PRO A 141 -8.44 8.44 -11.22
N ASP A 142 -8.36 8.44 -12.55
CA ASP A 142 -8.90 7.34 -13.34
C ASP A 142 -7.99 6.11 -13.20
N TYR A 143 -8.35 5.23 -12.27
CA TYR A 143 -7.65 3.97 -12.02
C TYR A 143 -7.67 2.99 -13.20
N THR A 144 -8.34 3.33 -14.31
CA THR A 144 -8.36 2.58 -15.58
C THR A 144 -7.41 3.14 -16.65
N MET A 145 -6.59 4.13 -16.28
CA MET A 145 -5.54 4.71 -17.10
C MET A 145 -4.17 4.61 -16.41
N PRO A 146 -3.06 4.46 -17.16
CA PRO A 146 -1.72 4.42 -16.57
C PRO A 146 -1.38 5.70 -15.80
N ALA A 147 -0.99 5.57 -14.53
CA ALA A 147 -0.47 6.66 -13.69
C ALA A 147 0.34 6.09 -12.52
N ASN A 148 1.07 6.97 -11.79
CA ASN A 148 1.65 6.64 -10.49
C ASN A 148 0.62 6.94 -9.39
N PHE A 149 -0.12 5.93 -8.94
CA PHE A 149 -1.18 6.13 -7.93
C PHE A 149 -0.64 6.36 -6.52
N GLY A 150 0.63 6.01 -6.27
CA GLY A 150 1.32 6.32 -5.02
C GLY A 150 1.85 7.76 -4.94
N GLY A 151 1.88 8.49 -6.05
CA GLY A 151 2.41 9.86 -6.13
C GLY A 151 1.42 10.96 -5.79
N LEU A 152 0.28 10.64 -5.15
CA LEU A 152 -0.72 11.65 -4.79
C LEU A 152 -0.23 12.49 -3.61
N GLU A 153 -0.12 13.80 -3.82
CA GLU A 153 0.10 14.77 -2.76
C GLU A 153 -1.25 15.37 -2.30
N LEU A 154 -1.50 15.32 -1.00
CA LEU A 154 -2.65 15.99 -0.37
C LEU A 154 -2.23 17.42 0.01
N ARG A 155 -3.13 18.38 -0.19
CA ARG A 155 -2.94 19.80 0.16
C ARG A 155 -3.89 20.22 1.25
#